data_AF-A0A2V7FAF0-F1
#
_entry.id   AF-A0A2V7FAF0-F1
#
_cell.length_a   1.000
_cell.length_b   1.000
_cell.length_c   1.000
_cell.angle_alpha   90.00
_cell.angle_beta   90.00
_cell.angle_gamma   90.00
#
_symmetry.space_group_name_H-M   'P 1'
#
loop_
_entity.id
_entity.type
_entity.pdbx_description
1 polymer ?
#
loop_
_entity_poly.entity_id
_entity_poly.type
_entity_poly.pdbx_seq_one_letter_code
_entity_poly.pdbx_strand_id
1 'polypeptide(L)' 'MKRSVFPNRWLPYLLVAPQVLITVVFFFWPAFDSLRLSLYRASPFGDRLIYVGLTNFERLF' A
#
# COMPACT_ATOMS: atom_id res chain seq x y z
N MET A 1 23.61 11.81 -28.91
CA MET A 1 22.92 10.79 -28.08
C MET A 1 21.83 10.12 -28.90
N LYS A 2 21.95 8.82 -29.19
CA LYS A 2 20.96 8.08 -29.99
C LYS A 2 19.84 7.62 -29.06
N ARG A 3 18.65 8.23 -29.14
CA ARG A 3 17.47 7.77 -28.39
C ARG A 3 16.95 6.51 -29.07
N SER A 4 17.11 5.35 -28.43
CA SER A 4 16.44 4.12 -28.83
C SER A 4 14.96 4.24 -28.48
N VAL A 5 14.16 4.71 -29.44
CA VAL A 5 12.71 4.67 -29.33
C VAL A 5 12.28 3.26 -29.75
N PHE A 6 11.66 2.52 -28.84
CA PHE A 6 11.13 1.21 -29.18
C PHE A 6 10.06 1.36 -30.28
N PRO A 7 10.14 0.61 -31.39
CA PRO A 7 9.16 0.72 -32.48
C PRO A 7 7.77 0.23 -32.06
N ASN A 8 7.69 -0.67 -31.07
CA ASN A 8 6.43 -1.16 -30.50
C ASN A 8 6.08 -0.38 -29.22
N ARG A 9 4.86 0.16 -29.15
CA ARG A 9 4.37 0.97 -28.02
C ARG A 9 4.22 0.17 -26.72
N TRP A 10 3.97 -1.14 -26.79
CA TRP A 10 3.65 -1.97 -25.62
C TRP A 10 4.86 -2.57 -24.92
N LEU A 11 5.92 -2.85 -25.69
CA LEU A 11 7.13 -3.50 -25.18
C LEU A 11 7.77 -2.77 -23.98
N PRO A 12 7.91 -1.43 -23.96
CA PRO A 12 8.50 -0.72 -22.83
C PRO A 12 7.69 -0.88 -21.55
N TYR A 13 6.36 -0.84 -21.65
CA TYR A 13 5.48 -0.97 -20.48
C TYR A 13 5.56 -2.37 -19.89
N LEU A 14 5.61 -3.42 -20.73
CA LEU A 14 5.73 -4.80 -20.24
C LEU A 14 7.07 -5.04 -19.53
N LEU A 15 8.16 -4.43 -20.01
CA LEU A 15 9.47 -4.55 -19.37
C LEU A 15 9.52 -3.86 -18.00
N VAL A 16 8.78 -2.76 -17.81
CA VAL A 16 8.71 -2.01 -16.55
C VAL A 16 7.64 -2.56 -15.60
N ALA A 17 6.64 -3.28 -16.12
CA ALA A 17 5.51 -3.80 -15.36
C ALA A 17 5.90 -4.63 -14.11
N PRO A 18 6.89 -5.55 -14.13
CA PRO A 18 7.25 -6.32 -12.95
C PRO A 18 7.69 -5.44 -11.78
N GLN A 19 8.51 -4.42 -12.07
CA GLN A 19 9.00 -3.49 -11.07
C GLN A 19 7.86 -2.65 -10.48
N VAL A 20 7.02 -2.08 -11.34
CA VAL A 20 5.87 -1.27 -10.89
C VAL A 20 4.90 -2.11 -10.08
N LEU A 21 4.65 -3.36 -10.50
CA LEU A 21 3.77 -4.27 -9.80
C LEU A 21 4.28 -4.56 -8.38
N ILE A 22 5.58 -4.83 -8.23
CA ILE A 22 6.20 -5.02 -6.91
C ILE A 22 6.00 -3.77 -6.05
N THR A 23 6.31 -2.58 -6.57
CA THR A 23 6.12 -1.32 -5.82
C THR A 23 4.66 -1.13 -5.40
N VAL A 24 3.71 -1.35 -6.30
CA VAL A 24 2.28 -1.21 -5.99
C VAL A 24 1.87 -2.21 -4.92
N VAL A 25 2.19 -3.50 -5.08
CA VAL A 25 1.79 -4.52 -4.11
C VAL A 25 2.40 -4.23 -2.73
N PHE A 26 3.70 -3.98 -2.66
CA PHE A 26 4.40 -3.76 -1.39
C PHE A 26 4.05 -2.44 -0.72
N PHE A 27 3.62 -1.42 -1.46
CA PHE A 27 3.24 -0.14 -0.88
C PHE A 27 1.77 -0.11 -0.45
N PHE A 28 0.86 -0.59 -1.30
CA PHE A 28 -0.57 -0.51 -1.04
C PHE A 28 -1.07 -1.60 -0.08
N TRP A 29 -0.51 -2.82 -0.12
CA TRP A 29 -0.88 -3.88 0.82
C TRP A 29 -0.75 -3.46 2.29
N PRO A 30 0.40 -2.96 2.78
CA PRO A 30 0.53 -2.50 4.16
C PRO A 30 -0.27 -1.22 4.44
N ALA A 31 -0.50 -0.38 3.44
CA ALA A 31 -1.36 0.80 3.60
C ALA A 31 -2.80 0.39 3.92
N PHE A 32 -3.34 -0.61 3.21
CA PHE A 32 -4.67 -1.17 3.53
C PHE A 32 -4.71 -1.83 4.90
N ASP A 33 -3.66 -2.56 5.28
CA ASP A 33 -3.60 -3.14 6.63
C ASP A 33 -3.57 -2.04 7.72
N SER A 34 -2.86 -0.95 7.49
CA SER A 34 -2.85 0.23 8.37
C SER A 34 -4.21 0.91 8.46
N LEU A 35 -4.92 1.05 7.34
CA LEU A 35 -6.29 1.56 7.32
C LEU A 35 -7.22 0.66 8.14
N ARG A 36 -7.10 -0.67 8.00
CA ARG A 36 -7.85 -1.60 8.84
C ARG A 36 -7.49 -1.41 10.31
N LEU A 37 -6.20 -1.42 10.66
CA LEU A 37 -5.71 -1.25 12.03
C LEU A 37 -6.15 0.07 12.67
N SER A 38 -6.37 1.13 11.90
CA SER A 38 -6.89 2.40 12.41
C SER A 38 -8.27 2.27 13.10
N LEU A 39 -9.05 1.26 12.71
CA LEU A 39 -10.35 0.92 13.31
C LEU A 39 -10.24 -0.02 14.53
N TYR A 40 -9.03 -0.45 14.86
CA TYR A 40 -8.75 -1.33 16.00
C TYR A 40 -7.92 -0.59 17.05
N ARG A 41 -7.98 -1.07 18.28
CA ARG A 41 -7.10 -0.69 19.38
C ARG A 41 -6.27 -1.90 19.77
N ALA A 42 -4.96 -1.77 19.69
CA ALA A 42 -4.05 -2.77 20.23
C ALA A 42 -3.99 -2.67 21.76
N SER A 43 -3.86 -3.80 22.43
CA SER A 43 -3.43 -3.85 23.83
C SER A 43 -2.02 -3.23 23.98
N PRO A 44 -1.62 -2.81 25.19
CA PRO A 44 -0.29 -2.24 25.43
C PRO A 44 0.89 -3.14 25.01
N PHE A 45 0.67 -4.46 24.97
CA PHE A 45 1.65 -5.45 24.56
C PHE A 45 1.47 -5.94 23.11
N GLY A 46 0.46 -5.44 22.39
CA GLY A 46 0.18 -5.81 21.00
C GLY A 46 -0.31 -7.24 20.78
N ASP A 47 -0.59 -7.98 21.86
CA ASP A 47 -1.05 -9.37 21.84
C ASP A 47 -2.52 -9.52 21.44
N ARG A 48 -3.30 -8.44 21.52
CA ARG A 48 -4.72 -8.44 21.16
C ARG A 48 -5.10 -7.18 20.40
N LEU A 49 -5.90 -7.37 19.34
CA LEU A 49 -6.59 -6.30 18.61
C LEU A 49 -8.07 -6.27 19.00
N ILE A 50 -8.55 -5.10 19.41
CA ILE A 50 -9.94 -4.86 19.80
C ILE A 50 -10.56 -3.96 18.74
N TYR A 51 -11.64 -4.40 18.08
CA TYR A 51 -12.35 -3.54 17.13
C TYR A 51 -13.05 -2.40 17.87
N VAL A 52 -12.75 -1.15 17.50
CA VAL A 52 -13.30 0.06 18.11
C VAL A 52 -13.98 0.99 17.10
N GLY A 53 -14.02 0.62 15.81
CA GLY A 53 -14.60 1.44 14.76
C GLY A 53 -13.96 2.83 14.71
N LEU A 54 -14.77 3.89 14.76
CA LEU A 54 -14.31 5.26 14.62
C LEU A 54 -13.85 5.92 15.94
N THR A 55 -13.92 5.23 17.07
CA THR A 55 -13.59 5.82 18.38
C THR A 55 -12.14 6.32 18.48
N ASN A 56 -11.21 5.78 17.69
CA ASN A 56 -9.85 6.32 17.64
C ASN A 56 -9.81 7.73 17.03
N PHE A 57 -10.68 8.02 16.06
CA PHE A 57 -10.78 9.31 15.38
C PHE A 57 -11.51 10.35 16.24
N GLU A 58 -12.52 9.95 17.01
CA GLU A 58 -13.21 10.84 17.96
C GLU A 58 -12.30 11.42 19.04
N ARG A 59 -11.15 10.80 19.33
CA ARG A 59 -10.16 11.32 20.27
C ARG A 59 -9.16 12.28 19.63
N LEU A 60 -9.10 12.31 18.30
CA LEU A 60 -8.15 13.10 17.52
C LEU A 60 -8.73 14.46 17.09
N PHE A 61 -10.06 14.60 17.07
CA PHE A 61 -10.81 15.80 16.66
C PHE A 61 -11.72 16.28 17.77
#